data_AF-A0A9P6ZHT9-F1
#
_entry.id   AF-A0A9P6ZHT9-F1
#
_cell.length_a   1.000
_cell.length_b   1.000
_cell.length_c   1.000
_cell.angle_alpha   90.00
_cell.angle_beta   90.00
_cell.angle_gamma   90.00
#
_symmetry.space_group_name_H-M   'P 1'
#
loop_
_entity.id
_entity.type
_entity.pdbx_description
1 polymer ?
#
loop_
_entity_poly.entity_id
_entity_poly.type
_entity_poly.pdbx_seq_one_letter_code
_entity_poly.pdbx_strand_id
1 'polypeptide(L)'
;SLKWTRSKLFLKSRMLRQHRSINSWNAFVRVKHMEANEGHEKGDRIKLTKFIAENRDQLVHEHSRLTLAEKRALNAKVVEARQQKSHAARANSKATRHDMNATFTSMDHEVMVSVNVFLGFAIHDLIFDVDQHTITTCPRPLNKLVSDCRTLIQEELSKLLHNIKGKVNMNYTNYKRNIVEHYSLAL
;
A
#
# COMPACT_ATOMS: atom_id res chain seq x y z
N SER A 1 -18.21 -14.86 -7.54
CA SER A 1 -16.92 -14.93 -8.26
C SER A 1 -15.90 -13.98 -7.63
N LEU A 2 -15.01 -14.50 -6.76
CA LEU A 2 -13.99 -13.73 -6.04
C LEU A 2 -12.92 -13.11 -6.95
N LYS A 3 -12.66 -13.71 -8.13
CA LYS A 3 -11.72 -13.19 -9.13
C LYS A 3 -12.12 -11.80 -9.67
N TRP A 4 -13.42 -11.55 -9.83
CA TRP A 4 -13.92 -10.27 -10.36
C TRP A 4 -13.74 -9.11 -9.37
N THR A 5 -14.04 -9.36 -8.09
CA THR A 5 -13.89 -8.38 -7.01
C THR A 5 -12.41 -8.04 -6.77
N ARG A 6 -11.52 -9.04 -6.84
CA ARG A 6 -10.07 -8.86 -6.73
C ARG A 6 -9.54 -7.96 -7.86
N SER A 7 -9.86 -8.24 -9.12
CA SER A 7 -9.41 -7.40 -10.24
C SER A 7 -9.88 -5.94 -10.13
N LYS A 8 -11.12 -5.68 -9.68
CA LYS A 8 -11.61 -4.30 -9.50
C LYS A 8 -10.86 -3.51 -8.40
N LEU A 9 -10.48 -4.17 -7.31
CA LEU A 9 -9.74 -3.53 -6.21
C LEU A 9 -8.28 -3.25 -6.60
N PHE A 10 -7.62 -4.18 -7.28
CA PHE A 10 -6.22 -4.02 -7.71
C PHE A 10 -6.05 -3.06 -8.91
N LEU A 11 -7.02 -3.02 -9.84
CA LEU A 11 -7.00 -2.04 -10.95
C LEU A 11 -7.15 -0.61 -10.46
N LYS A 12 -8.04 -0.37 -9.48
CA LYS A 12 -8.22 0.96 -8.89
C LYS A 12 -6.97 1.39 -8.10
N SER A 13 -6.37 0.52 -7.28
CA SER A 13 -5.23 0.94 -6.44
C SER A 13 -3.96 1.26 -7.24
N ARG A 14 -3.74 0.56 -8.37
CA ARG A 14 -2.58 0.76 -9.25
C ARG A 14 -2.75 1.97 -10.18
N MET A 15 -3.98 2.22 -10.67
CA MET A 15 -4.24 3.39 -11.53
C MET A 15 -4.44 4.70 -10.76
N LEU A 16 -4.88 4.66 -9.50
CA LEU A 16 -5.05 5.87 -8.69
C LEU A 16 -3.72 6.50 -8.24
N ARG A 17 -2.59 5.77 -8.35
CA ARG A 17 -1.26 6.21 -7.92
C ARG A 17 -0.25 6.45 -9.04
N GLN A 18 -0.63 6.25 -10.30
CA GLN A 18 0.19 6.75 -11.41
C GLN A 18 -0.02 8.26 -11.49
N HIS A 19 0.81 8.98 -10.74
CA HIS A 19 0.92 10.42 -10.86
C HIS A 19 1.16 10.73 -12.34
N ARG A 20 0.23 11.45 -12.97
CA ARG A 20 0.32 11.75 -14.41
C ARG A 20 1.73 12.27 -14.72
N SER A 21 2.35 11.69 -15.74
CA SER A 21 3.68 12.11 -16.20
C SER A 21 3.66 13.62 -16.49
N ILE A 22 4.75 14.29 -16.13
CA ILE A 22 4.86 15.73 -16.33
C ILE A 22 5.05 15.98 -17.82
N ASN A 23 4.09 16.69 -18.42
CA ASN A 23 4.23 17.17 -19.78
C ASN A 23 5.17 18.38 -19.78
N SER A 24 6.20 18.36 -20.65
CA SER A 24 7.16 19.46 -20.78
C SER A 24 6.51 20.77 -21.20
N TRP A 25 5.43 20.71 -21.99
CA TRP A 25 4.63 21.89 -22.33
C TRP A 25 4.04 22.56 -21.09
N ASN A 26 3.45 21.76 -20.19
CA ASN A 26 2.86 22.28 -18.97
C ASN A 26 3.92 22.86 -18.03
N ALA A 27 5.11 22.25 -17.97
CA ALA A 27 6.23 22.78 -17.21
C ALA A 27 6.70 24.13 -17.77
N PHE A 28 6.87 24.22 -19.09
CA PHE A 28 7.27 25.43 -19.80
C PHE A 28 6.27 26.58 -19.60
N VAL A 29 4.98 26.34 -19.89
CA VAL A 29 3.92 27.35 -19.74
C VAL A 29 3.86 27.85 -18.30
N ARG A 30 4.07 26.98 -17.31
CA ARG A 30 4.05 27.37 -15.90
C ARG A 30 5.24 28.27 -15.54
N VAL A 31 6.43 28.01 -16.09
CA VAL A 31 7.60 28.88 -15.89
C VAL A 31 7.35 30.24 -16.53
N LYS A 32 6.94 30.28 -17.80
CA LYS A 32 6.61 31.54 -18.50
C LYS A 32 5.49 32.33 -17.82
N HIS A 33 4.48 31.64 -17.29
CA HIS A 33 3.41 32.26 -16.54
C HIS A 33 3.88 32.80 -15.19
N MET A 34 4.87 32.17 -14.54
CA MET A 34 5.46 32.72 -13.32
C MET A 34 6.34 33.93 -13.62
N GLU A 35 7.16 33.88 -14.67
CA GLU A 35 7.96 35.02 -15.16
C GLU A 35 7.06 36.23 -15.50
N ALA A 36 5.97 36.00 -16.24
CA ALA A 36 5.02 37.07 -16.57
C ALA A 36 4.27 37.63 -15.35
N ASN A 37 4.23 36.91 -14.23
CA ASN A 37 3.62 37.36 -12.98
C ASN A 37 4.66 37.84 -11.96
N GLU A 38 5.94 37.85 -12.32
CA GLU A 38 6.99 38.38 -11.45
C GLU A 38 6.78 39.89 -11.32
N GLY A 39 6.65 40.37 -10.08
CA GLY A 39 6.27 41.76 -9.78
C GLY A 39 4.77 42.02 -9.62
N HIS A 40 3.89 41.07 -9.97
CA HIS A 40 2.45 41.21 -9.72
C HIS A 40 2.07 40.73 -8.31
N GLU A 41 1.33 41.58 -7.57
CA GLU A 41 0.71 41.21 -6.31
C GLU A 41 -0.31 40.07 -6.48
N LYS A 42 -0.62 39.35 -5.40
CA LYS A 42 -1.48 38.15 -5.48
C LYS A 42 -2.86 38.40 -6.10
N GLY A 43 -3.41 39.61 -6.01
CA GLY A 43 -4.69 39.99 -6.60
C GLY A 43 -4.63 40.32 -8.09
N ASP A 44 -3.49 40.85 -8.55
CA ASP A 44 -3.33 41.41 -9.90
C ASP A 44 -2.64 40.44 -10.87
N ARG A 45 -2.38 39.22 -10.44
CA ARG A 45 -1.77 38.19 -11.29
C ARG A 45 -2.68 37.85 -12.46
N ILE A 46 -2.07 37.75 -13.63
CA ILE A 46 -2.75 37.39 -14.87
C ILE A 46 -3.23 35.94 -14.73
N LYS A 47 -4.52 35.71 -14.96
CA LYS A 47 -5.10 34.36 -14.96
C LYS A 47 -4.46 33.55 -16.09
N LEU A 48 -4.09 32.30 -15.81
CA LEU A 48 -3.43 31.40 -16.77
C LEU A 48 -4.18 31.31 -18.11
N THR A 49 -5.51 31.25 -18.07
CA THR A 49 -6.35 31.17 -19.28
C THR A 49 -6.19 32.40 -20.18
N LYS A 50 -6.13 33.60 -19.59
CA LYS A 50 -5.93 34.85 -20.35
C LYS A 50 -4.52 34.90 -20.92
N PHE A 51 -3.52 34.58 -20.10
CA PHE A 51 -2.12 34.52 -20.52
C PHE A 51 -1.91 33.59 -21.72
N ILE A 52 -2.49 32.38 -21.68
CA ILE A 52 -2.39 31.42 -22.79
C ILE A 52 -3.13 31.93 -24.02
N ALA A 53 -4.29 32.56 -23.87
CA ALA A 53 -5.06 33.10 -25.00
C ALA A 53 -4.29 34.23 -25.72
N GLU A 54 -3.65 35.12 -24.97
CA GLU A 54 -2.92 36.27 -25.49
C GLU A 54 -1.56 35.88 -26.10
N ASN A 55 -0.87 34.88 -25.53
CA ASN A 55 0.50 34.53 -25.89
C ASN A 55 0.62 33.18 -26.61
N ARG A 56 -0.49 32.62 -27.11
CA ARG A 56 -0.54 31.24 -27.61
C ARG A 56 0.54 30.95 -28.65
N ASP A 57 0.62 31.77 -29.69
CA ASP A 57 1.48 31.53 -30.85
C ASP A 57 2.95 31.65 -30.48
N GLN A 58 3.28 32.67 -29.66
CA GLN A 58 4.63 32.84 -29.13
C GLN A 58 5.05 31.66 -28.26
N LEU A 59 4.19 31.19 -27.35
CA LEU A 59 4.50 30.05 -26.48
C LEU A 59 4.77 28.78 -27.29
N VAL A 60 3.97 28.52 -28.33
CA VAL A 60 4.16 27.35 -29.21
C VAL A 60 5.49 27.46 -29.96
N HIS A 61 5.81 28.64 -30.49
CA HIS A 61 7.05 28.90 -31.19
C HIS A 61 8.29 28.78 -30.28
N GLU A 62 8.25 29.34 -29.07
CA GLU A 62 9.36 29.22 -28.12
C GLU A 62 9.57 27.77 -27.66
N HIS A 63 8.48 27.03 -27.40
CA HIS A 63 8.60 25.63 -26.98
C HIS A 63 9.12 24.70 -28.08
N SER A 64 8.83 25.00 -29.36
CA SER A 64 9.35 24.20 -30.48
C SER A 64 10.87 24.35 -30.59
N ARG A 65 11.41 25.53 -30.24
CA ARG A 65 12.86 25.82 -30.22
C ARG A 65 13.61 25.19 -29.04
N LEU A 66 12.91 24.79 -27.98
CA LEU A 66 13.54 24.14 -26.83
C LEU A 66 14.13 22.78 -27.18
N THR A 67 15.38 22.59 -26.79
CA THR A 67 16.09 21.33 -26.87
C THR A 67 15.51 20.29 -25.91
N LEU A 68 15.81 19.01 -26.16
CA LEU A 68 15.38 17.93 -25.29
C LEU A 68 15.99 18.04 -23.87
N ALA A 69 17.22 18.53 -23.77
CA ALA A 69 17.90 18.73 -22.49
C ALA A 69 17.18 19.79 -21.63
N GLU A 70 16.81 20.93 -22.22
CA GLU A 70 16.06 21.99 -21.54
C GLU A 70 14.67 21.51 -21.11
N LYS A 71 13.97 20.77 -21.98
CA LYS A 71 12.67 20.15 -21.64
C LYS A 71 12.77 19.23 -20.42
N ARG A 72 13.85 18.42 -20.34
CA ARG A 72 14.11 17.55 -19.18
C ARG A 72 14.42 18.36 -17.93
N ALA A 73 15.22 19.43 -18.03
CA ALA A 73 15.53 20.30 -16.91
C ALA A 73 14.27 21.00 -16.35
N LEU A 74 13.38 21.47 -17.22
CA LEU A 74 12.08 22.04 -16.82
C LEU A 74 11.21 21.00 -16.09
N ASN A 75 11.17 19.77 -16.59
CA ASN A 75 10.45 18.69 -15.93
C ASN A 75 11.03 18.38 -14.54
N ALA A 76 12.35 18.33 -14.41
CA ALA A 76 13.03 18.08 -13.14
C ALA A 76 12.67 19.14 -12.09
N LYS A 77 12.70 20.43 -12.46
CA LYS A 77 12.28 21.54 -11.58
C LYS A 77 10.83 21.38 -11.10
N VAL A 78 9.92 20.89 -11.95
CA VAL A 78 8.52 20.63 -11.56
C VAL A 78 8.41 19.43 -10.61
N VAL A 79 9.22 18.38 -10.79
CA VAL A 79 9.28 17.25 -9.86
C VAL A 79 9.75 17.71 -8.49
N GLU A 80 10.84 18.46 -8.44
CA GLU A 80 11.42 18.98 -7.20
C GLU A 80 10.42 19.87 -6.45
N ALA A 81 9.77 20.81 -7.15
CA ALA A 81 8.74 21.66 -6.55
C ALA A 81 7.52 20.87 -6.04
N ARG A 82 7.19 19.72 -6.67
CA ARG A 82 6.14 18.82 -6.17
C ARG A 82 6.57 18.11 -4.90
N GLN A 83 7.81 17.61 -4.86
CA GLN A 83 8.37 16.94 -3.68
C GLN A 83 8.44 17.88 -2.48
N GLN A 84 8.93 19.11 -2.68
CA GLN A 84 8.95 20.13 -1.62
C GLN A 84 7.55 20.43 -1.08
N LYS A 85 6.54 20.56 -1.95
CA LYS A 85 5.15 20.76 -1.52
C LYS A 85 4.54 19.55 -0.82
N SER A 86 4.88 18.33 -1.22
CA SER A 86 4.37 17.13 -0.54
C SER A 86 4.95 16.98 0.85
N HIS A 87 6.21 17.36 1.08
CA HIS A 87 6.79 17.38 2.43
C HIS A 87 6.16 18.46 3.31
N ALA A 88 5.70 19.57 2.72
CA ALA A 88 4.94 20.61 3.43
C ALA A 88 3.45 20.30 3.61
N ALA A 89 2.94 19.18 3.04
CA ALA A 89 1.57 18.75 3.26
C ALA A 89 1.44 18.32 4.72
N ARG A 90 0.82 19.20 5.50
CA ARG A 90 0.39 19.03 6.90
C ARG A 90 0.14 17.55 7.22
N ALA A 91 0.68 17.09 8.34
CA ALA A 91 0.29 15.86 9.02
C ALA A 91 -1.22 15.93 9.35
N ASN A 92 -2.04 15.71 8.34
CA ASN A 92 -3.47 15.57 8.50
C ASN A 92 -3.65 14.21 9.16
N SER A 93 -4.16 14.20 10.39
CA SER A 93 -4.44 12.97 11.14
C SER A 93 -5.24 11.95 10.33
N LYS A 94 -6.10 12.41 9.40
CA LYS A 94 -6.84 11.56 8.47
C LYS A 94 -5.95 10.92 7.40
N ALA A 95 -4.95 11.63 6.88
CA ALA A 95 -3.99 11.09 5.92
C ALA A 95 -3.07 10.08 6.61
N THR A 96 -2.54 10.42 7.79
CA THR A 96 -1.74 9.50 8.60
C THR A 96 -2.52 8.23 8.97
N ARG A 97 -3.79 8.36 9.37
CA ARG A 97 -4.67 7.20 9.62
C ARG A 97 -4.87 6.35 8.37
N HIS A 98 -5.05 6.97 7.20
CA HIS A 98 -5.20 6.25 5.95
C HIS A 98 -3.94 5.47 5.57
N ASP A 99 -2.76 6.07 5.76
CA ASP A 99 -1.49 5.41 5.52
C ASP A 99 -1.30 4.23 6.49
N MET A 100 -1.53 4.43 7.79
CA MET A 100 -1.47 3.36 8.80
C MET A 100 -2.41 2.19 8.45
N ASN A 101 -3.68 2.47 8.12
CA ASN A 101 -4.63 1.44 7.73
C ASN A 101 -4.19 0.70 6.46
N ALA A 102 -3.57 1.40 5.51
CA ALA A 102 -3.04 0.78 4.30
C ALA A 102 -1.86 -0.14 4.61
N THR A 103 -0.96 0.23 5.53
CA THR A 103 0.13 -0.64 5.99
C THR A 103 -0.40 -1.86 6.70
N PHE A 104 -1.36 -1.72 7.62
CA PHE A 104 -1.98 -2.86 8.31
C PHE A 104 -2.66 -3.82 7.33
N THR A 105 -3.41 -3.30 6.36
CA THR A 105 -4.06 -4.14 5.34
C THR A 105 -3.03 -4.89 4.48
N SER A 106 -1.86 -4.29 4.21
CA SER A 106 -0.78 -4.95 3.48
C SER A 106 -0.16 -6.07 4.30
N MET A 107 0.13 -5.81 5.58
CA MET A 107 0.68 -6.81 6.50
C MET A 107 -0.30 -7.98 6.69
N ASP A 108 -1.59 -7.70 6.87
CA ASP A 108 -2.61 -8.75 6.97
C ASP A 108 -2.64 -9.64 5.73
N HIS A 109 -2.50 -9.06 4.53
CA HIS A 109 -2.45 -9.83 3.30
C HIS A 109 -1.18 -10.70 3.22
N GLU A 110 -0.02 -10.20 3.64
CA GLU A 110 1.24 -10.97 3.67
C GLU A 110 1.21 -12.11 4.69
N VAL A 111 0.67 -11.85 5.88
CA VAL A 111 0.48 -12.86 6.93
C VAL A 111 -0.52 -13.91 6.45
N MET A 112 -1.63 -13.51 5.84
CA MET A 112 -2.63 -14.45 5.34
C MET A 112 -2.11 -15.29 4.18
N VAL A 113 -1.27 -14.74 3.30
CA VAL A 113 -0.59 -15.51 2.26
C VAL A 113 0.39 -16.52 2.87
N SER A 114 1.19 -16.09 3.85
CA SER A 114 2.16 -16.96 4.53
C SER A 114 1.49 -18.11 5.28
N VAL A 115 0.40 -17.83 5.99
CA VAL A 115 -0.41 -18.85 6.68
C VAL A 115 -1.04 -19.83 5.71
N ASN A 116 -1.55 -19.37 4.56
CA ASN A 116 -2.13 -20.25 3.55
C ASN A 116 -1.08 -21.14 2.86
N VAL A 117 0.11 -20.62 2.60
CA VAL A 117 1.23 -21.41 2.08
C VAL A 117 1.63 -22.48 3.10
N PHE A 118 1.76 -22.12 4.37
CA PHE A 118 2.11 -23.06 5.43
C PHE A 118 1.05 -24.14 5.65
N LEU A 119 -0.22 -23.77 5.69
CA LEU A 119 -1.33 -24.74 5.75
C LEU A 119 -1.37 -25.66 4.52
N GLY A 120 -1.08 -25.12 3.33
CA GLY A 120 -1.00 -25.92 2.10
C GLY A 120 0.11 -26.98 2.16
N PHE A 121 1.30 -26.61 2.66
CA PHE A 121 2.40 -27.56 2.86
C PHE A 121 2.07 -28.59 3.95
N ALA A 122 1.53 -28.16 5.10
CA ALA A 122 1.16 -29.08 6.18
C ALA A 122 0.07 -30.08 5.75
N ILE A 123 -0.92 -29.64 4.95
CA ILE A 123 -1.95 -30.53 4.40
C ILE A 123 -1.37 -31.48 3.35
N HIS A 124 -0.44 -31.02 2.50
CA HIS A 124 0.21 -31.88 1.52
C HIS A 124 1.08 -32.95 2.18
N ASP A 125 1.86 -32.60 3.20
CA ASP A 125 2.65 -33.57 3.97
C ASP A 125 1.75 -34.57 4.69
N LEU A 126 0.65 -34.13 5.30
CA LEU A 126 -0.34 -35.04 5.90
C LEU A 126 -1.00 -35.97 4.87
N ILE A 127 -1.30 -35.47 3.67
CA ILE A 127 -1.87 -36.31 2.59
C ILE A 127 -0.84 -37.33 2.10
N PHE A 128 0.42 -36.92 1.94
CA PHE A 128 1.51 -37.79 1.50
C PHE A 128 1.81 -38.90 2.53
N ASP A 129 1.79 -38.54 3.83
CA ASP A 129 2.05 -39.49 4.93
C ASP A 129 0.87 -40.46 5.14
N VAL A 130 -0.36 -40.01 4.89
CA VAL A 130 -1.54 -40.88 4.85
C VAL A 130 -1.45 -41.89 3.69
N ASP A 131 -1.01 -41.46 2.51
CA ASP A 131 -0.90 -42.33 1.32
C ASP A 131 0.17 -43.41 1.50
N GLN A 132 1.24 -43.11 2.24
CA GLN A 132 2.32 -44.07 2.53
C GLN A 132 1.95 -45.12 3.60
N HIS A 133 0.91 -44.85 4.41
CA HIS A 133 0.42 -45.77 5.44
C HIS A 133 -0.94 -46.42 5.14
N THR A 134 -1.65 -46.04 4.07
CA THR A 134 -2.90 -46.69 3.65
C THR A 134 -2.71 -47.76 2.58
N ILE A 135 -2.00 -48.83 2.93
CA ILE A 135 -2.36 -50.17 2.43
C ILE A 135 -2.57 -51.08 3.63
N THR A 136 -3.62 -50.82 4.41
CA THR A 136 -4.32 -51.84 5.20
C THR A 136 -5.72 -51.32 5.45
N THR A 137 -6.63 -51.77 4.60
CA THR A 137 -8.05 -51.44 4.58
C THR A 137 -8.75 -51.89 5.87
N CYS A 138 -8.98 -50.96 6.78
CA CYS A 138 -10.01 -51.11 7.79
C CYS A 138 -10.65 -49.75 8.08
N PRO A 139 -11.98 -49.60 7.95
CA PRO A 139 -12.66 -48.33 8.15
C PRO A 139 -12.53 -47.90 9.61
N ARG A 140 -11.63 -46.95 9.89
CA ARG A 140 -11.53 -46.34 11.22
C ARG A 140 -12.75 -45.43 11.43
N PRO A 141 -13.38 -45.46 12.62
CA PRO A 141 -14.49 -44.56 12.92
C PRO A 141 -14.00 -43.10 12.90
N LEU A 142 -14.80 -42.22 12.29
CA LEU A 142 -14.50 -40.79 12.06
C LEU A 142 -13.99 -40.07 13.33
N ASN A 143 -14.55 -40.43 14.49
CA ASN A 143 -14.16 -39.87 15.79
C ASN A 143 -12.68 -40.10 16.11
N LYS A 144 -12.11 -41.24 15.69
CA LYS A 144 -10.70 -41.56 15.91
C LYS A 144 -9.79 -40.72 14.99
N LEU A 145 -10.18 -40.53 13.73
CA LEU A 145 -9.44 -39.66 12.80
C LEU A 145 -9.41 -38.21 13.28
N VAL A 146 -10.55 -37.68 13.74
CA VAL A 146 -10.63 -36.31 14.28
C VAL A 146 -9.77 -36.18 15.55
N SER A 147 -9.74 -37.21 16.39
CA SER A 147 -8.87 -37.25 17.57
C SER A 147 -7.39 -37.25 17.19
N ASP A 148 -6.99 -38.09 16.24
CA ASP A 148 -5.60 -38.22 15.79
C ASP A 148 -5.11 -36.89 15.16
N CYS A 149 -5.93 -36.24 14.34
CA CYS A 149 -5.63 -34.91 13.78
C CYS A 149 -5.47 -33.85 14.88
N ARG A 150 -6.30 -33.89 15.93
CA ARG A 150 -6.22 -32.94 17.05
C ARG A 150 -4.90 -33.10 17.81
N THR A 151 -4.46 -34.33 18.06
CA THR A 151 -3.19 -34.63 18.74
C THR A 151 -2.01 -34.13 17.91
N LEU A 152 -1.99 -34.39 16.60
CA LEU A 152 -0.94 -33.92 15.69
C LEU A 152 -0.80 -32.40 15.68
N ILE A 153 -1.93 -31.67 15.59
CA ILE A 153 -1.94 -30.20 15.62
C ILE A 153 -1.39 -29.68 16.96
N GLN A 154 -1.74 -30.32 18.08
CA GLN A 154 -1.28 -29.92 19.41
C GLN A 154 0.23 -30.19 19.60
N GLU A 155 0.75 -31.30 19.08
CA GLU A 155 2.18 -31.63 19.14
C GLU A 155 3.02 -30.65 18.32
N GLU A 156 2.62 -30.34 17.09
CA GLU A 156 3.34 -29.40 16.22
C GLU A 156 3.31 -27.96 16.77
N LEU A 157 2.15 -27.51 17.29
CA LEU A 157 2.06 -26.23 17.99
C LEU A 157 2.97 -26.19 19.23
N SER A 158 3.05 -27.28 19.98
CA SER A 158 3.92 -27.36 21.16
C SER A 158 5.40 -27.29 20.78
N LYS A 159 5.80 -27.96 19.68
CA LYS A 159 7.18 -27.88 19.15
C LYS A 159 7.54 -26.46 18.69
N LEU A 160 6.65 -25.80 17.95
CA LEU A 160 6.84 -24.40 17.51
C LEU A 160 6.97 -23.45 18.71
N LEU A 161 6.09 -23.58 19.70
CA LEU A 161 6.13 -22.77 20.92
C LEU A 161 7.39 -23.04 21.75
N HIS A 162 7.88 -24.29 21.79
CA HIS A 162 9.10 -24.64 22.51
C HIS A 162 10.36 -24.01 21.87
N ASN A 163 10.38 -23.85 20.55
CA ASN A 163 11.45 -23.15 19.84
C ASN A 163 11.43 -21.63 20.07
N ILE A 164 10.27 -21.07 20.43
CA ILE A 164 10.14 -19.69 20.88
C ILE A 164 10.45 -19.66 22.38
N LYS A 165 11.71 -19.92 22.75
CA LYS A 165 12.23 -19.89 24.13
C LYS A 165 12.38 -18.46 24.68
N GLY A 166 11.45 -17.58 24.34
CA GLY A 166 11.25 -16.30 25.02
C GLY A 166 10.03 -16.45 25.91
N LYS A 167 10.18 -16.25 27.22
CA LYS A 167 9.06 -16.17 28.16
C LYS A 167 8.24 -14.92 27.84
N VAL A 168 7.43 -14.97 26.78
CA VAL A 168 6.43 -13.96 26.45
C VAL A 168 5.29 -14.19 27.41
N ASN A 169 5.45 -13.71 28.64
CA ASN A 169 4.35 -13.57 29.56
C ASN A 169 3.49 -12.41 29.04
N MET A 170 2.56 -12.74 28.16
CA MET A 170 1.67 -11.77 27.54
C MET A 170 0.71 -11.28 28.62
N ASN A 171 1.06 -10.15 29.24
CA ASN A 171 0.28 -9.52 30.30
C ASN A 171 -1.01 -8.94 29.69
N TYR A 172 -2.03 -9.78 29.59
CA TYR A 172 -3.36 -9.43 29.08
C TYR A 172 -3.97 -8.22 29.81
N THR A 173 -3.63 -8.03 31.09
CA THR A 173 -4.06 -6.88 31.89
C THR A 173 -3.49 -5.57 31.35
N ASN A 174 -2.25 -5.57 30.86
CA ASN A 174 -1.64 -4.40 30.21
C ASN A 174 -2.24 -4.13 28.82
N TYR A 175 -2.50 -5.17 28.02
CA TYR A 175 -3.13 -4.99 26.70
C TYR A 175 -4.54 -4.41 26.83
N LYS A 176 -5.33 -4.94 27.77
CA LYS A 176 -6.69 -4.46 28.01
C LYS A 176 -6.69 -3.00 28.51
N ARG A 177 -5.79 -2.64 29.44
CA ARG A 177 -5.65 -1.25 29.91
C ARG A 177 -5.27 -0.30 28.77
N ASN A 178 -4.27 -0.67 27.96
CA ASN A 178 -3.78 0.18 26.88
C ASN A 178 -4.84 0.41 25.80
N ILE A 179 -5.65 -0.61 25.48
CA ILE A 179 -6.78 -0.45 24.56
C ILE A 179 -7.85 0.48 25.14
N VAL A 180 -8.20 0.33 26.43
CA VAL A 180 -9.22 1.16 27.09
C VAL A 180 -8.77 2.62 27.21
N GLU A 181 -7.53 2.86 27.62
CA GLU A 181 -6.95 4.22 27.71
C GLU A 181 -6.85 4.89 26.35
N HIS A 182 -6.40 4.16 25.32
CA HIS A 182 -6.08 4.78 24.04
C HIS A 182 -7.32 5.05 23.18
N TYR A 183 -8.40 4.28 23.37
CA TYR A 183 -9.65 4.44 22.63
C TYR A 183 -10.78 5.08 23.44
N SER A 184 -10.53 5.45 24.72
CA SER A 184 -11.52 6.06 25.63
C SER A 184 -12.85 5.30 25.65
N LEU A 185 -12.79 3.98 25.52
CA LEU A 185 -13.97 3.13 25.59
C LEU A 185 -14.31 2.96 27.06
N ALA A 186 -15.18 3.84 27.57
CA ALA A 186 -15.85 3.60 28.84
C ALA A 186 -16.66 2.30 28.70
N LEU A 187 -16.32 1.30 29.51
CA LEU A 187 -17.13 0.10 29.71
C LEU A 187 -18.39 0.44 30.52
#